data_AF-A0A953IU79-F1
#
_entry.id   AF-A0A953IU79-F1
#
_cell.length_a   1.000
_cell.length_b   1.000
_cell.length_c   1.000
_cell.angle_alpha   90.00
_cell.angle_beta   90.00
_cell.angle_gamma   90.00
#
_symmetry.space_group_name_H-M   'P 1'
#
loop_
_entity.id
_entity.type
_entity.pdbx_description
1 polymer ?
#
loop_
_entity_poly.entity_id
_entity_poly.type
_entity_poly.pdbx_seq_one_letter_code
_entity_poly.pdbx_strand_id
1 'polypeptide(L)'
;AAGLVGSGGPAASDVLAALWVGSAVGIAGVLTYLAVAGVPAAIAGTAAAAAGALAGLIAAPVAYLVMMTIIMVTYLDRCDAPEGLLGCAMGQISRIEAHGSHSFAEDLFPFTMMHDRIDLVTQSRHWGAIEREEAFVFCSFTGERTSEILRCYFFNPEICAAGAGAMIGGGVLGGVGIVAGIAAAAAIGCATIFLCVLAVLLAVLIVVAAVLLGAVIGSHIGRAVGEDSGPDRWLTPAGNFVAPGDIVHIDGNMVQRGFDGNANVLWFVKQAGWHDRILIALSHCELDELPPMCPADLI
;
A
#
# COMPACT_ATOMS: atom_id res chain seq x y z
N ALA A 1 31.52 2.23 -19.36
CA ALA A 1 30.27 2.17 -20.13
C ALA A 1 29.27 1.33 -19.35
N ALA A 2 28.42 1.97 -18.55
CA ALA A 2 27.27 1.38 -17.91
C ALA A 2 26.23 2.49 -17.85
N GLY A 3 25.15 2.31 -18.62
CA GLY A 3 24.11 3.31 -18.84
C GLY A 3 23.30 3.49 -17.55
N LEU A 4 23.12 4.75 -17.19
CA LEU A 4 22.04 5.22 -16.34
C LEU A 4 20.72 4.81 -17.01
N VAL A 5 20.06 3.80 -16.46
CA VAL A 5 18.65 3.52 -16.75
C VAL A 5 17.87 4.62 -16.04
N GLY A 6 17.63 5.71 -16.77
CA GLY A 6 16.67 6.72 -16.36
C GLY A 6 15.28 6.09 -16.40
N SER A 7 14.73 5.78 -15.22
CA SER A 7 13.32 5.46 -15.02
C SER A 7 12.48 6.73 -15.19
N GLY A 8 12.41 7.24 -16.43
CA GLY A 8 11.55 8.35 -16.83
C GLY A 8 10.12 7.88 -17.08
N GLY A 9 9.52 7.18 -16.11
CA GLY A 9 8.06 7.09 -16.06
C GLY A 9 7.49 8.49 -15.77
N PRO A 10 6.28 8.82 -16.24
CA PRO A 10 5.64 10.06 -15.82
C PRO A 10 5.64 10.10 -14.28
N ALA A 11 6.05 11.24 -13.70
CA ALA A 11 6.04 11.40 -12.25
C ALA A 11 4.65 11.00 -11.74
N ALA A 12 4.57 10.27 -10.62
CA ALA A 12 3.27 9.83 -10.08
C ALA A 12 2.27 11.00 -9.99
N SER A 13 2.76 12.23 -9.77
CA SER A 13 2.01 13.48 -9.83
C SER A 13 1.26 13.76 -11.14
N ASP A 14 1.81 13.39 -12.31
CA ASP A 14 1.20 13.66 -13.62
C ASP A 14 0.08 12.66 -13.95
N VAL A 15 0.28 11.39 -13.59
CA VAL A 15 -0.76 10.35 -13.67
C VAL A 15 -1.88 10.67 -12.68
N LEU A 16 -1.53 11.17 -11.49
CA LEU A 16 -2.49 11.66 -10.48
C LEU A 16 -3.26 12.88 -10.96
N ALA A 17 -2.61 13.86 -11.60
CA ALA A 17 -3.31 15.00 -12.18
C ALA A 17 -4.27 14.56 -13.28
N ALA A 18 -3.90 13.60 -14.13
CA ALA A 18 -4.77 13.05 -15.16
C ALA A 18 -5.95 12.23 -14.59
N LEU A 19 -5.76 11.50 -13.48
CA LEU A 19 -6.83 10.77 -12.79
C LEU A 19 -7.75 11.70 -11.99
N TRP A 20 -7.22 12.75 -11.34
CA TRP A 20 -8.01 13.79 -10.67
C TRP A 20 -8.78 14.63 -11.68
N VAL A 21 -8.17 15.03 -12.80
CA VAL A 21 -8.85 15.72 -13.88
C VAL A 21 -9.85 14.78 -14.55
N GLY A 22 -9.50 13.52 -14.79
CA GLY A 22 -10.40 12.52 -15.38
C GLY A 22 -11.60 12.18 -14.50
N SER A 23 -11.42 12.09 -13.19
CA SER A 23 -12.49 11.86 -12.22
C SER A 23 -13.30 13.14 -11.94
N ALA A 24 -12.68 14.32 -11.90
CA ALA A 24 -13.39 15.59 -11.82
C ALA A 24 -14.19 15.88 -13.11
N VAL A 25 -13.67 15.54 -14.28
CA VAL A 25 -14.38 15.62 -15.57
C VAL A 25 -15.44 14.52 -15.67
N GLY A 26 -15.20 13.34 -15.10
CA GLY A 26 -16.21 12.28 -14.97
C GLY A 26 -17.37 12.68 -14.05
N ILE A 27 -17.07 13.26 -12.89
CA ILE A 27 -18.06 13.77 -11.93
C ILE A 27 -18.78 14.99 -12.52
N ALA A 28 -18.07 15.94 -13.13
CA ALA A 28 -18.68 17.08 -13.83
C ALA A 28 -19.49 16.62 -15.04
N GLY A 29 -19.06 15.60 -15.76
CA GLY A 29 -19.77 14.97 -16.86
C GLY A 29 -21.05 14.27 -16.42
N VAL A 30 -21.02 13.56 -15.28
CA VAL A 30 -22.20 12.94 -14.67
C VAL A 30 -23.15 13.99 -14.11
N LEU A 31 -22.64 15.04 -13.45
CA LEU A 31 -23.45 16.16 -12.93
C LEU A 31 -24.09 16.97 -14.06
N THR A 32 -23.36 17.22 -15.15
CA THR A 32 -23.90 17.88 -16.35
C THR A 32 -24.86 16.97 -17.11
N TYR A 33 -24.59 15.67 -17.22
CA TYR A 33 -25.54 14.71 -17.78
C TYR A 33 -26.84 14.64 -16.96
N LEU A 34 -26.78 14.63 -15.63
CA LEU A 34 -27.96 14.66 -14.75
C LEU A 34 -28.72 15.98 -14.84
N ALA A 35 -28.02 17.10 -15.06
CA ALA A 35 -28.62 18.40 -15.31
C ALA A 35 -29.29 18.50 -16.70
N VAL A 36 -28.71 17.86 -17.72
CA VAL A 36 -29.19 17.88 -19.12
C VAL A 36 -30.27 16.82 -19.38
N ALA A 37 -30.23 15.67 -18.69
CA ALA A 37 -31.19 14.57 -18.84
C ALA A 37 -32.56 14.84 -18.18
N GLY A 38 -32.81 16.03 -17.64
CA GLY A 38 -34.15 16.42 -17.17
C GLY A 38 -34.59 15.76 -15.86
N VAL A 39 -33.67 15.19 -15.08
CA VAL A 39 -33.96 14.68 -13.72
C VAL A 39 -34.65 15.71 -12.79
N PRO A 40 -34.45 17.05 -12.92
CA PRO A 40 -35.23 18.01 -12.14
C PRO A 40 -36.75 17.94 -12.37
N ALA A 41 -37.20 17.49 -13.54
CA ALA A 41 -38.62 17.43 -13.87
C ALA A 41 -39.34 16.21 -13.26
N ALA A 42 -38.62 15.12 -12.98
CA ALA A 42 -39.18 13.94 -12.29
C ALA A 42 -39.22 14.12 -10.76
N ILE A 43 -38.39 15.02 -10.21
CA ILE A 43 -38.27 15.29 -8.76
C ILE A 43 -39.26 16.37 -8.27
N ALA A 44 -39.87 17.14 -9.18
CA ALA A 44 -40.77 18.25 -8.84
C ALA A 44 -42.11 17.84 -8.19
N GLY A 45 -42.40 16.55 -8.05
CA GLY A 45 -43.69 16.07 -7.51
C GLY A 45 -43.83 16.10 -5.98
N THR A 46 -42.74 15.95 -5.21
CA THR A 46 -42.82 15.96 -3.73
C THR A 46 -41.53 16.51 -3.09
N ALA A 47 -41.66 17.55 -2.26
CA ALA A 47 -40.53 18.18 -1.57
C ALA A 47 -39.69 17.20 -0.69
N ALA A 48 -40.27 16.07 -0.28
CA ALA A 48 -39.57 15.00 0.44
C ALA A 48 -38.70 14.11 -0.46
N ALA A 49 -39.08 13.89 -1.73
CA ALA A 49 -38.27 13.15 -2.69
C ALA A 49 -37.06 13.96 -3.17
N ALA A 50 -37.19 15.30 -3.23
CA ALA A 50 -36.08 16.19 -3.56
C ALA A 50 -34.98 16.16 -2.48
N ALA A 51 -35.33 16.15 -1.20
CA ALA A 51 -34.35 16.12 -0.11
C ALA A 51 -33.59 14.77 -0.03
N GLY A 52 -34.28 13.64 -0.23
CA GLY A 52 -33.66 12.31 -0.26
C GLY A 52 -32.78 12.08 -1.50
N ALA A 53 -33.22 12.56 -2.67
CA ALA A 53 -32.45 12.49 -3.90
C ALA A 53 -31.18 13.36 -3.84
N LEU A 54 -31.26 14.55 -3.24
CA LEU A 54 -30.09 15.43 -3.04
C LEU A 54 -29.08 14.82 -2.06
N ALA A 55 -29.54 14.17 -0.99
CA ALA A 55 -28.65 13.47 -0.06
C ALA A 55 -27.92 12.28 -0.73
N GLY A 56 -28.61 11.51 -1.58
CA GLY A 56 -28.01 10.43 -2.36
C GLY A 56 -27.03 10.92 -3.44
N LEU A 57 -27.33 12.05 -4.08
CA LEU A 57 -26.46 12.72 -5.07
C LEU A 57 -25.13 13.20 -4.47
N ILE A 58 -25.10 13.47 -3.17
CA ILE A 58 -23.88 13.89 -2.46
C ILE A 58 -23.18 12.68 -1.84
N ALA A 59 -23.94 11.77 -1.20
CA ALA A 59 -23.37 10.65 -0.46
C ALA A 59 -22.60 9.65 -1.37
N ALA A 60 -23.13 9.34 -2.55
CA ALA A 60 -22.49 8.37 -3.46
C ALA A 60 -21.14 8.87 -4.02
N PRO A 61 -21.02 10.10 -4.56
CA PRO A 61 -19.73 10.67 -4.95
C PRO A 61 -18.74 10.83 -3.79
N VAL A 62 -19.23 11.23 -2.60
CA VAL A 62 -18.36 11.34 -1.41
C VAL A 62 -17.81 9.97 -1.02
N ALA A 63 -18.64 8.93 -0.98
CA ALA A 63 -18.18 7.57 -0.68
C ALA A 63 -17.14 7.07 -1.70
N TYR A 64 -17.38 7.33 -3.00
CA TYR A 64 -16.40 7.05 -4.05
C TYR A 64 -15.06 7.75 -3.80
N LEU A 65 -15.08 9.06 -3.54
CA LEU A 65 -13.87 9.85 -3.31
C LEU A 65 -13.12 9.39 -2.05
N VAL A 66 -13.83 9.07 -0.97
CA VAL A 66 -13.22 8.54 0.26
C VAL A 66 -12.52 7.22 -0.02
N MET A 67 -13.17 6.28 -0.70
CA MET A 67 -12.56 4.97 -1.03
C MET A 67 -11.35 5.12 -1.95
N MET A 68 -11.45 5.95 -2.99
CA MET A 68 -10.33 6.21 -3.89
C MET A 68 -9.17 6.90 -3.16
N THR A 69 -9.45 7.79 -2.21
CA THR A 69 -8.42 8.44 -1.39
C THR A 69 -7.72 7.41 -0.51
N ILE A 70 -8.44 6.47 0.09
CA ILE A 70 -7.84 5.39 0.90
C ILE A 70 -6.91 4.54 0.02
N ILE A 71 -7.38 4.07 -1.14
CA ILE A 71 -6.57 3.28 -2.08
C ILE A 71 -5.32 4.05 -2.50
N MET A 72 -5.47 5.34 -2.83
CA MET A 72 -4.38 6.21 -3.25
C MET A 72 -3.36 6.43 -2.12
N VAL A 73 -3.80 6.73 -0.90
CA VAL A 73 -2.91 6.91 0.25
C VAL A 73 -2.17 5.62 0.56
N THR A 74 -2.84 4.46 0.53
CA THR A 74 -2.17 3.16 0.71
C THR A 74 -1.16 2.88 -0.39
N TYR A 75 -1.47 3.20 -1.65
CA TYR A 75 -0.53 3.07 -2.76
C TYR A 75 0.69 3.99 -2.59
N LEU A 76 0.48 5.27 -2.32
CA LEU A 76 1.56 6.23 -2.16
C LEU A 76 2.41 5.89 -0.95
N ASP A 77 1.78 5.56 0.17
CA ASP A 77 2.51 5.15 1.36
C ASP A 77 3.45 4.00 0.99
N ARG A 78 2.99 2.94 0.34
CA ARG A 78 3.81 1.77 0.01
C ARG A 78 4.79 1.95 -1.14
N CYS A 79 4.44 2.67 -2.19
CA CYS A 79 5.24 2.70 -3.42
C CYS A 79 6.12 3.92 -3.56
N ASP A 80 5.85 4.97 -2.79
CA ASP A 80 6.74 6.12 -2.75
C ASP A 80 8.02 5.77 -1.97
N ALA A 81 9.13 6.33 -2.42
CA ALA A 81 10.43 6.16 -1.80
C ALA A 81 10.76 7.42 -0.99
N PRO A 82 10.29 7.53 0.27
CA PRO A 82 10.55 8.71 1.08
C PRO A 82 12.06 8.98 1.19
N GLU A 83 12.40 10.26 1.21
CA GLU A 83 13.76 10.72 1.51
C GLU A 83 14.08 10.35 2.96
N GLY A 84 14.86 9.28 3.13
CA GLY A 84 15.33 8.80 4.42
C GLY A 84 16.81 9.05 4.64
N LEU A 85 17.26 8.83 5.87
CA LEU A 85 18.68 8.80 6.19
C LEU A 85 19.28 7.52 5.62
N LEU A 86 20.40 7.62 4.91
CA LEU A 86 21.11 6.42 4.46
C LEU A 86 21.63 5.70 5.71
N GLY A 87 21.23 4.44 5.87
CA GLY A 87 21.61 3.60 7.00
C GLY A 87 22.11 2.24 6.55
N CYS A 88 23.10 1.72 7.27
CA CYS A 88 23.62 0.37 7.15
C CYS A 88 23.31 -0.39 8.45
N ALA A 89 22.72 -1.57 8.30
CA ALA A 89 22.47 -2.48 9.40
C ALA A 89 23.12 -3.83 9.13
N MET A 90 23.71 -4.40 10.16
CA MET A 90 24.26 -5.75 10.14
C MET A 90 23.55 -6.61 11.18
N GLY A 91 23.25 -7.85 10.79
CA GLY A 91 22.58 -8.76 11.70
C GLY A 91 22.34 -10.14 11.11
N GLN A 92 21.62 -10.96 11.87
CA GLN A 92 21.16 -12.26 11.43
C GLN A 92 19.71 -12.19 10.98
N ILE A 93 19.38 -12.84 9.86
CA ILE A 93 18.01 -12.95 9.38
C ILE A 93 17.22 -13.86 10.30
N SER A 94 16.23 -13.31 11.00
CA SER A 94 15.32 -14.09 11.85
C SER A 94 14.14 -14.64 11.07
N ARG A 95 13.61 -13.84 10.14
CA ARG A 95 12.45 -14.17 9.33
C ARG A 95 12.57 -13.51 7.96
N ILE A 96 12.13 -14.24 6.94
CA ILE A 96 11.88 -13.72 5.61
C ILE A 96 10.38 -13.81 5.40
N GLU A 97 9.76 -12.68 5.08
CA GLU A 97 8.35 -12.53 4.86
C GLU A 97 8.14 -12.15 3.40
N ALA A 98 7.62 -13.10 2.63
CA ALA A 98 7.33 -12.87 1.22
C ALA A 98 6.00 -12.14 1.06
N HIS A 99 5.86 -11.37 0.01
CA HIS A 99 4.61 -10.72 -0.36
C HIS A 99 3.50 -11.78 -0.54
N GLY A 100 2.31 -11.51 0.02
CA GLY A 100 1.15 -12.42 -0.09
C GLY A 100 1.19 -13.65 0.83
N SER A 101 2.13 -13.75 1.78
CA SER A 101 2.19 -14.92 2.67
C SER A 101 1.24 -14.89 3.87
N HIS A 102 0.49 -13.80 4.09
CA HIS A 102 -0.14 -13.56 5.40
C HIS A 102 -1.66 -13.71 5.46
N SER A 103 -2.41 -13.58 4.36
CA SER A 103 -3.87 -13.74 4.45
C SER A 103 -4.59 -13.95 3.12
N PHE A 104 -5.73 -14.66 3.17
CA PHE A 104 -6.72 -14.70 2.09
C PHE A 104 -7.16 -13.30 1.66
N ALA A 105 -7.09 -12.31 2.55
CA ALA A 105 -7.40 -10.93 2.22
C ALA A 105 -6.37 -10.31 1.26
N GLU A 106 -5.08 -10.64 1.40
CA GLU A 106 -4.04 -10.20 0.45
C GLU A 106 -4.22 -10.85 -0.92
N ASP A 107 -4.62 -12.12 -0.97
CA ASP A 107 -4.95 -12.80 -2.23
C ASP A 107 -6.17 -12.19 -2.92
N LEU A 108 -7.21 -11.84 -2.15
CA LEU A 108 -8.44 -11.26 -2.68
C LEU A 108 -8.28 -9.76 -3.02
N PHE A 109 -7.41 -9.06 -2.31
CA PHE A 109 -7.14 -7.64 -2.49
C PHE A 109 -5.63 -7.39 -2.69
N PRO A 110 -5.06 -7.70 -3.87
CA PRO A 110 -3.63 -7.55 -4.11
C PRO A 110 -3.05 -6.15 -3.84
N PHE A 111 -3.86 -5.09 -3.95
CA PHE A 111 -3.42 -3.74 -3.60
C PHE A 111 -3.15 -3.52 -2.09
N THR A 112 -3.59 -4.45 -1.24
CA THR A 112 -3.30 -4.47 0.20
C THR A 112 -2.05 -5.29 0.55
N MET A 113 -1.34 -5.87 -0.42
CA MET A 113 -0.08 -6.60 -0.20
C MET A 113 1.04 -5.68 0.28
N MET A 114 1.91 -6.20 1.15
CA MET A 114 3.13 -5.52 1.58
C MET A 114 4.35 -6.05 0.84
N HIS A 115 5.34 -5.15 0.69
CA HIS A 115 6.66 -5.46 0.15
C HIS A 115 7.31 -6.62 0.90
N ASP A 116 8.11 -7.39 0.18
CA ASP A 116 8.90 -8.44 0.78
C ASP A 116 9.78 -7.85 1.89
N ARG A 117 9.86 -8.55 3.01
CA ARG A 117 10.55 -8.07 4.20
C ARG A 117 11.51 -9.12 4.75
N ILE A 118 12.63 -8.63 5.24
CA ILE A 118 13.53 -9.37 6.12
C ILE A 118 13.50 -8.73 7.50
N ASP A 119 13.31 -9.57 8.52
CA ASP A 119 13.42 -9.18 9.92
C ASP A 119 14.85 -9.49 10.39
N LEU A 120 15.66 -8.45 10.53
CA LEU A 120 17.08 -8.55 10.86
C LEU A 120 17.28 -8.35 12.37
N VAL A 121 17.84 -9.35 13.06
CA VAL A 121 18.28 -9.19 14.45
C VAL A 121 19.62 -8.47 14.44
N THR A 122 19.65 -7.24 14.95
CA THR A 122 20.81 -6.35 14.79
C THR A 122 21.75 -6.36 15.99
N GLN A 123 23.01 -5.98 15.74
CA GLN A 123 23.99 -5.67 16.78
C GLN A 123 23.54 -4.49 17.66
N SER A 124 23.99 -4.48 18.92
CA SER A 124 23.60 -3.44 19.90
C SER A 124 24.05 -2.04 19.50
N ARG A 125 25.12 -1.93 18.71
CA ARG A 125 25.59 -0.65 18.17
C ARG A 125 24.58 0.06 17.26
N HIS A 126 23.63 -0.68 16.68
CA HIS A 126 22.60 -0.12 15.79
C HIS A 126 21.32 0.27 16.53
N TRP A 127 21.18 -0.06 17.82
CA TRP A 127 19.96 0.20 18.60
C TRP A 127 19.65 1.69 18.70
N GLY A 128 20.68 2.54 18.83
CA GLY A 128 20.48 4.00 18.85
C GLY A 128 19.85 4.57 17.56
N ALA A 129 19.98 3.88 16.43
CA ALA A 129 19.28 4.24 15.19
C ALA A 129 17.86 3.67 15.16
N ILE A 130 17.66 2.47 15.68
CA ILE A 130 16.35 1.79 15.75
C ILE A 130 15.41 2.50 16.72
N GLU A 131 15.90 2.92 17.89
CA GLU A 131 15.13 3.58 18.95
C GLU A 131 14.96 5.10 18.74
N ARG A 132 15.53 5.66 17.67
CA ARG A 132 15.51 7.12 17.43
C ARG A 132 14.08 7.63 17.30
N GLU A 133 13.81 8.80 17.91
CA GLU A 133 12.54 9.54 17.79
C GLU A 133 11.32 8.79 18.37
N GLU A 134 11.49 8.09 19.50
CA GLU A 134 10.41 7.33 20.17
C GLU A 134 9.75 6.28 19.25
N ALA A 135 10.53 5.72 18.34
CA ALA A 135 10.06 4.72 17.40
C ALA A 135 9.60 3.44 18.12
N PHE A 136 8.59 2.78 17.53
CA PHE A 136 8.22 1.43 17.97
C PHE A 136 9.34 0.45 17.63
N VAL A 137 9.72 -0.40 18.57
CA VAL A 137 10.82 -1.37 18.40
C VAL A 137 10.26 -2.78 18.35
N PHE A 138 10.64 -3.53 17.31
CA PHE A 138 10.34 -4.95 17.23
C PHE A 138 11.41 -5.74 17.98
N CYS A 139 11.02 -6.75 18.74
CA CYS A 139 11.96 -7.58 19.49
C CYS A 139 11.84 -9.05 19.09
N SER A 140 12.99 -9.75 19.05
CA SER A 140 13.01 -11.20 18.94
C SER A 140 12.54 -11.82 20.26
N PHE A 141 11.54 -12.71 20.18
CA PHE A 141 11.12 -13.52 21.30
C PHE A 141 11.78 -14.89 21.21
N THR A 142 13.08 -14.95 21.49
CA THR A 142 13.83 -16.21 21.58
C THR A 142 14.37 -16.41 22.99
N GLY A 143 13.48 -16.77 23.92
CA GLY A 143 13.84 -17.15 25.29
C GLY A 143 14.33 -16.00 26.18
N GLU A 144 15.40 -16.24 26.95
CA GLU A 144 15.95 -15.30 27.95
C GLU A 144 16.71 -14.10 27.34
N ARG A 145 16.91 -14.06 26.02
CA ARG A 145 17.61 -12.98 25.33
C ARG A 145 16.70 -12.37 24.26
N THR A 146 16.26 -11.14 24.50
CA THR A 146 15.51 -10.32 23.54
C THR A 146 16.48 -9.41 22.81
N SER A 147 16.46 -9.41 21.48
CA SER A 147 17.27 -8.50 20.66
C SER A 147 16.36 -7.70 19.75
N GLU A 148 16.75 -6.46 19.45
CA GLU A 148 15.99 -5.62 18.53
C GLU A 148 16.02 -6.17 17.11
N ILE A 149 14.89 -6.03 16.44
CA ILE A 149 14.67 -6.44 15.06
C ILE A 149 14.48 -5.17 14.23
N LEU A 150 15.34 -5.01 13.23
CA LEU A 150 15.16 -4.02 12.17
C LEU A 150 14.44 -4.67 10.98
N ARG A 151 13.30 -4.11 10.63
CA ARG A 151 12.54 -4.51 9.44
C ARG A 151 13.16 -3.88 8.19
N CYS A 152 13.49 -4.70 7.21
CA CYS A 152 14.10 -4.29 5.96
C CYS A 152 13.18 -4.68 4.80
N TYR A 153 12.64 -3.69 4.09
CA TYR A 153 11.70 -3.89 2.99
C TYR A 153 12.39 -3.80 1.63
N PHE A 154 12.03 -4.72 0.73
CA PHE A 154 12.51 -4.76 -0.64
C PHE A 154 11.48 -4.17 -1.59
N PHE A 155 11.95 -3.29 -2.49
CA PHE A 155 11.07 -2.80 -3.53
C PHE A 155 10.61 -3.97 -4.41
N ASN A 156 9.30 -4.08 -4.59
CA ASN A 156 8.69 -5.09 -5.45
C ASN A 156 7.74 -4.37 -6.44
N PRO A 157 8.07 -4.31 -7.75
CA PRO A 157 7.27 -3.64 -8.75
C PRO A 157 5.90 -4.28 -8.92
N GLU A 158 5.75 -5.57 -8.64
CA GLU A 158 4.48 -6.29 -8.71
C GLU A 158 3.43 -5.67 -7.78
N ILE A 159 3.82 -5.31 -6.57
CA ILE A 159 2.93 -4.69 -5.57
C ILE A 159 2.53 -3.28 -6.00
N CYS A 160 3.47 -2.53 -6.54
CA CYS A 160 3.20 -1.18 -7.02
C CYS A 160 2.36 -1.18 -8.30
N ALA A 161 2.57 -2.13 -9.19
CA ALA A 161 1.72 -2.34 -10.34
C ALA A 161 0.30 -2.77 -9.92
N ALA A 162 0.16 -3.62 -8.89
CA ALA A 162 -1.13 -3.98 -8.32
C ALA A 162 -1.86 -2.78 -7.69
N GLY A 163 -1.15 -1.94 -6.94
CA GLY A 163 -1.71 -0.70 -6.38
C GLY A 163 -2.13 0.31 -7.45
N ALA A 164 -1.31 0.51 -8.48
CA ALA A 164 -1.66 1.34 -9.64
C ALA A 164 -2.87 0.78 -10.41
N GLY A 165 -2.90 -0.53 -10.62
CA GLY A 165 -4.02 -1.24 -11.22
C GLY A 165 -5.31 -1.07 -10.40
N ALA A 166 -5.24 -1.12 -9.07
CA ALA A 166 -6.39 -0.86 -8.22
C ALA A 166 -6.93 0.56 -8.36
N MET A 167 -6.06 1.57 -8.45
CA MET A 167 -6.50 2.95 -8.69
C MET A 167 -7.23 3.09 -10.03
N ILE A 168 -6.70 2.49 -11.10
CA ILE A 168 -7.32 2.54 -12.43
C ILE A 168 -8.66 1.80 -12.43
N GLY A 169 -8.67 0.55 -11.95
CA GLY A 169 -9.87 -0.28 -11.93
C GLY A 169 -10.96 0.28 -11.01
N GLY A 170 -10.58 0.72 -9.81
CA GLY A 170 -11.48 1.37 -8.84
C GLY A 170 -12.04 2.68 -9.37
N GLY A 171 -11.22 3.47 -10.08
CA GLY A 171 -11.66 4.69 -10.73
C GLY A 171 -12.70 4.46 -11.83
N VAL A 172 -12.44 3.48 -12.71
CA VAL A 172 -13.35 3.15 -13.83
C VAL A 172 -14.66 2.57 -13.34
N LEU A 173 -14.64 1.50 -12.53
CA LEU A 173 -15.87 0.87 -12.06
C LEU A 173 -16.59 1.71 -11.01
N GLY A 174 -15.88 2.49 -10.19
CA GLY A 174 -16.50 3.43 -9.27
C GLY A 174 -17.29 4.53 -9.97
N GLY A 175 -16.77 5.07 -11.08
CA GLY A 175 -17.50 6.01 -11.93
C GLY A 175 -18.79 5.43 -12.50
N VAL A 176 -18.74 4.19 -13.00
CA VAL A 176 -19.94 3.46 -13.47
C VAL A 176 -20.90 3.17 -12.31
N GLY A 177 -20.35 2.84 -11.13
CA GLY A 177 -21.09 2.57 -9.90
C GLY A 177 -21.93 3.75 -9.44
N ILE A 178 -21.42 4.98 -9.56
CA ILE A 178 -22.19 6.20 -9.25
C ILE A 178 -23.46 6.28 -10.10
N VAL A 179 -23.35 6.04 -11.42
CA VAL A 179 -24.50 6.08 -12.33
C VAL A 179 -25.51 4.99 -11.96
N ALA A 180 -25.05 3.77 -11.69
CA ALA A 180 -25.90 2.66 -11.27
C ALA A 180 -26.56 2.91 -9.91
N GLY A 181 -25.84 3.48 -8.95
CA GLY A 181 -26.34 3.82 -7.61
C GLY A 181 -27.43 4.88 -7.66
N ILE A 182 -27.25 5.93 -8.48
CA ILE A 182 -28.28 6.97 -8.69
C ILE A 182 -29.53 6.37 -9.34
N ALA A 183 -29.37 5.52 -10.35
CA ALA A 183 -30.49 4.84 -11.00
C ALA A 183 -31.26 3.92 -10.03
N ALA A 184 -30.55 3.17 -9.18
CA ALA A 184 -31.15 2.31 -8.17
C ALA A 184 -31.90 3.11 -7.10
N ALA A 185 -31.34 4.23 -6.62
CA ALA A 185 -32.01 5.10 -5.67
C ALA A 185 -33.28 5.75 -6.27
N ALA A 186 -33.23 6.15 -7.54
CA ALA A 186 -34.39 6.67 -8.24
C ALA A 186 -35.51 5.63 -8.39
N ALA A 187 -35.16 4.36 -8.63
CA ALA A 187 -36.12 3.27 -8.82
C ALA A 187 -36.87 2.89 -7.53
N ILE A 188 -36.23 2.99 -6.36
CA ILE A 188 -36.86 2.63 -5.07
C ILE A 188 -37.99 3.61 -4.70
N GLY A 189 -37.92 4.85 -5.19
CA GLY A 189 -38.93 5.86 -4.93
C GLY A 189 -38.94 6.33 -3.48
N CYS A 190 -38.83 7.64 -3.30
CA CYS A 190 -38.81 8.26 -1.97
C CYS A 190 -40.23 8.50 -1.43
N ALA A 191 -41.02 7.44 -1.23
CA ALA A 191 -42.40 7.57 -0.76
C ALA A 191 -42.50 7.81 0.76
N THR A 192 -41.57 7.26 1.54
CA THR A 192 -41.47 7.45 2.99
C THR A 192 -40.04 7.74 3.39
N ILE A 193 -39.84 8.40 4.54
CA ILE A 193 -38.49 8.73 5.05
C ILE A 193 -37.62 7.48 5.19
N PHE A 194 -38.19 6.36 5.65
CA PHE A 194 -37.49 5.09 5.77
C PHE A 194 -37.02 4.53 4.42
N LEU A 195 -37.84 4.61 3.37
CA LEU A 195 -37.45 4.18 2.02
C LEU A 195 -36.39 5.09 1.40
N CYS A 196 -36.43 6.40 1.68
CA CYS A 196 -35.38 7.33 1.24
C CYS A 196 -34.02 7.01 1.86
N VAL A 197 -33.96 6.77 3.17
CA VAL A 197 -32.70 6.41 3.84
C VAL A 197 -32.17 5.09 3.30
N LEU A 198 -33.05 4.11 3.09
CA LEU A 198 -32.67 2.82 2.51
C LEU A 198 -32.14 2.97 1.07
N ALA A 199 -32.77 3.80 0.24
CA ALA A 199 -32.34 4.07 -1.13
C ALA A 199 -30.95 4.73 -1.17
N VAL A 200 -30.67 5.70 -0.28
CA VAL A 200 -29.36 6.33 -0.17
C VAL A 200 -28.30 5.32 0.29
N LEU A 201 -28.61 4.51 1.30
CA LEU A 201 -27.69 3.48 1.80
C LEU A 201 -27.35 2.46 0.72
N LEU A 202 -28.35 1.99 -0.02
CA LEU A 202 -28.17 1.04 -1.10
C LEU A 202 -27.34 1.63 -2.25
N ALA A 203 -27.56 2.89 -2.62
CA ALA A 203 -26.74 3.58 -3.61
C ALA A 203 -25.28 3.66 -3.18
N VAL A 204 -25.01 4.08 -1.93
CA VAL A 204 -23.64 4.12 -1.37
C VAL A 204 -23.01 2.73 -1.40
N LEU A 205 -23.76 1.69 -1.02
CA LEU A 205 -23.26 0.31 -1.01
C LEU A 205 -22.93 -0.19 -2.42
N ILE A 206 -23.74 0.13 -3.42
CA ILE A 206 -23.45 -0.18 -4.84
C ILE A 206 -22.16 0.51 -5.29
N VAL A 207 -21.99 1.80 -4.96
CA VAL A 207 -20.78 2.54 -5.33
C VAL A 207 -19.54 1.92 -4.67
N VAL A 208 -19.59 1.66 -3.37
CA VAL A 208 -18.47 1.05 -2.64
C VAL A 208 -18.15 -0.33 -3.20
N ALA A 209 -19.16 -1.16 -3.47
CA ALA A 209 -18.97 -2.47 -4.09
C ALA A 209 -18.33 -2.36 -5.48
N ALA A 210 -18.78 -1.41 -6.31
CA ALA A 210 -18.22 -1.20 -7.65
C ALA A 210 -16.76 -0.74 -7.60
N VAL A 211 -16.42 0.18 -6.69
CA VAL A 211 -15.03 0.62 -6.47
C VAL A 211 -14.16 -0.55 -6.03
N LEU A 212 -14.61 -1.33 -5.05
CA LEU A 212 -13.86 -2.47 -4.54
C LEU A 212 -13.66 -3.55 -5.60
N LEU A 213 -14.71 -3.91 -6.35
CA LEU A 213 -14.59 -4.86 -7.46
C LEU A 213 -13.63 -4.36 -8.54
N GLY A 214 -13.69 -3.06 -8.84
CA GLY A 214 -12.77 -2.43 -9.79
C GLY A 214 -11.34 -2.48 -9.30
N ALA A 215 -11.13 -2.15 -8.03
CA ALA A 215 -9.83 -2.19 -7.40
C ALA A 215 -9.26 -3.61 -7.38
N VAL A 216 -10.07 -4.63 -7.06
CA VAL A 216 -9.68 -6.04 -7.10
C VAL A 216 -9.27 -6.45 -8.51
N ILE A 217 -10.15 -6.29 -9.50
CA ILE A 217 -9.88 -6.68 -10.89
C ILE A 217 -8.65 -5.94 -11.42
N GLY A 218 -8.58 -4.63 -11.19
CA GLY A 218 -7.47 -3.80 -11.59
C GLY A 218 -6.16 -4.22 -10.92
N SER A 219 -6.19 -4.58 -9.65
CA SER A 219 -5.00 -5.03 -8.91
C SER A 219 -4.48 -6.38 -9.39
N HIS A 220 -5.35 -7.33 -9.74
CA HIS A 220 -4.91 -8.60 -10.34
C HIS A 220 -4.27 -8.40 -11.72
N ILE A 221 -4.83 -7.50 -12.54
CA ILE A 221 -4.24 -7.15 -13.85
C ILE A 221 -2.90 -6.45 -13.64
N GLY A 222 -2.84 -5.50 -12.71
CA GLY A 222 -1.62 -4.77 -12.34
C GLY A 222 -0.52 -5.71 -11.85
N ARG A 223 -0.87 -6.63 -10.95
CA ARG A 223 0.01 -7.68 -10.46
C ARG A 223 0.59 -8.51 -11.61
N ALA A 224 -0.27 -8.96 -12.54
CA ALA A 224 0.15 -9.79 -13.67
C ALA A 224 1.09 -9.09 -14.67
N VAL A 225 1.14 -7.76 -14.70
CA VAL A 225 2.07 -6.99 -15.54
C VAL A 225 3.32 -6.54 -14.80
N GLY A 226 3.35 -6.66 -13.47
CA GLY A 226 4.52 -6.35 -12.68
C GLY A 226 5.54 -7.47 -12.76
N GLU A 227 6.81 -7.10 -12.85
CA GLU A 227 7.91 -8.05 -12.69
C GLU A 227 8.11 -8.29 -11.20
N ASP A 228 7.99 -9.55 -10.79
CA ASP A 228 8.26 -9.97 -9.42
C ASP A 228 9.73 -9.70 -9.04
N SER A 229 9.96 -9.09 -7.88
CA SER A 229 11.31 -8.94 -7.32
C SER A 229 11.28 -8.97 -5.80
N GLY A 230 12.01 -9.93 -5.21
CA GLY A 230 12.07 -10.11 -3.77
C GLY A 230 13.38 -10.72 -3.27
N PRO A 231 13.52 -10.87 -1.94
CA PRO A 231 14.67 -11.50 -1.27
C PRO A 231 14.77 -13.00 -1.55
N ASP A 232 13.69 -13.63 -2.01
CA ASP A 232 13.69 -14.97 -2.60
C ASP A 232 14.49 -15.06 -3.91
N ARG A 233 14.86 -13.92 -4.52
CA ARG A 233 15.81 -13.84 -5.64
C ARG A 233 17.19 -13.35 -5.22
N TRP A 234 17.37 -13.04 -3.94
CA TRP A 234 18.67 -12.68 -3.42
C TRP A 234 19.53 -13.92 -3.33
N LEU A 235 20.49 -13.98 -4.24
CA LEU A 235 21.45 -15.06 -4.33
C LEU A 235 22.70 -14.66 -3.55
N THR A 236 23.10 -15.51 -2.62
CA THR A 236 24.46 -15.52 -2.09
C THR A 236 25.49 -15.58 -3.23
N PRO A 237 26.76 -15.20 -2.99
CA PRO A 237 27.83 -15.34 -3.98
C PRO A 237 28.00 -16.78 -4.52
N ALA A 238 27.53 -17.77 -3.76
CA ALA A 238 27.53 -19.18 -4.14
C ALA A 238 26.31 -19.61 -4.99
N GLY A 239 25.38 -18.70 -5.31
CA GLY A 239 24.16 -18.98 -6.06
C GLY A 239 23.05 -19.64 -5.24
N ASN A 240 23.15 -19.67 -3.91
CA ASN A 240 22.08 -20.14 -3.02
C ASN A 240 21.19 -18.99 -2.60
N PHE A 241 19.90 -19.27 -2.36
CA PHE A 241 18.98 -18.29 -1.79
C PHE A 241 19.32 -17.96 -0.33
N VAL A 242 19.14 -16.69 0.01
CA VAL A 242 19.21 -16.22 1.39
C VAL A 242 18.11 -16.88 2.22
N ALA A 243 18.45 -17.36 3.40
CA ALA A 243 17.55 -18.07 4.31
C ALA A 243 17.66 -17.53 5.75
N PRO A 244 16.65 -17.80 6.59
CA PRO A 244 16.77 -17.54 8.03
C PRO A 244 18.03 -18.18 8.62
N GLY A 245 18.75 -17.42 9.46
CA GLY A 245 20.05 -17.77 10.02
C GLY A 245 21.26 -17.20 9.26
N ASP A 246 21.06 -16.67 8.04
CA ASP A 246 22.13 -15.98 7.32
C ASP A 246 22.49 -14.65 7.99
N ILE A 247 23.80 -14.38 8.05
CA ILE A 247 24.37 -13.10 8.48
C ILE A 247 24.56 -12.24 7.23
N VAL A 248 23.95 -11.07 7.27
CA VAL A 248 23.95 -10.12 6.15
C VAL A 248 24.22 -8.71 6.67
N HIS A 249 24.81 -7.88 5.82
CA HIS A 249 24.70 -6.43 5.95
C HIS A 249 23.74 -5.91 4.89
N ILE A 250 22.97 -4.90 5.25
CA ILE A 250 21.89 -4.34 4.45
C ILE A 250 22.00 -2.81 4.50
N ASP A 251 22.06 -2.20 3.32
CA ASP A 251 22.10 -0.75 3.14
C ASP A 251 20.79 -0.26 2.54
N GLY A 252 20.20 0.78 3.12
CA GLY A 252 18.94 1.33 2.64
C GLY A 252 18.66 2.73 3.17
N ASN A 253 17.49 3.26 2.82
CA ASN A 253 16.99 4.49 3.43
C ASN A 253 16.22 4.12 4.69
N MET A 254 16.69 4.59 5.85
CA MET A 254 15.98 4.46 7.11
C MET A 254 14.90 5.54 7.21
N VAL A 255 13.67 5.11 7.45
CA VAL A 255 12.49 5.97 7.60
C VAL A 255 11.55 5.42 8.66
N GLN A 256 10.77 6.31 9.27
CA GLN A 256 9.67 5.91 10.14
C GLN A 256 8.40 5.67 9.35
N ARG A 257 7.68 4.59 9.68
CA ARG A 257 6.49 4.19 8.91
C ARG A 257 5.27 3.95 9.79
N GLY A 258 4.17 4.62 9.47
CA GLY A 258 2.95 4.60 10.27
C GLY A 258 2.30 3.21 10.39
N PHE A 259 2.32 2.40 9.32
CA PHE A 259 1.76 1.04 9.37
C PHE A 259 2.59 0.07 10.22
N ASP A 260 3.86 0.39 10.49
CA ASP A 260 4.73 -0.35 11.42
C ASP A 260 4.75 0.30 12.82
N GLY A 261 3.72 1.08 13.17
CA GLY A 261 3.62 1.73 14.47
C GLY A 261 4.63 2.86 14.67
N ASN A 262 5.08 3.50 13.57
CA ASN A 262 6.18 4.46 13.54
C ASN A 262 7.54 3.85 13.93
N ALA A 263 7.75 2.56 13.69
CA ALA A 263 9.07 1.96 13.78
C ALA A 263 10.03 2.53 12.74
N ASN A 264 11.32 2.61 13.09
CA ASN A 264 12.39 2.84 12.12
C ASN A 264 12.59 1.55 11.31
N VAL A 265 12.47 1.68 9.98
CA VAL A 265 12.63 0.56 9.05
C VAL A 265 13.54 0.98 7.90
N LEU A 266 14.25 0.01 7.31
CA LEU A 266 14.92 0.25 6.03
C LEU A 266 13.90 0.09 4.92
N TRP A 267 13.50 1.21 4.33
CA TRP A 267 12.55 1.25 3.22
C TRP A 267 13.29 1.25 1.90
N PHE A 268 13.07 0.18 1.13
CA PHE A 268 13.78 -0.11 -0.11
C PHE A 268 15.28 -0.20 0.08
N VAL A 269 15.69 -1.40 0.50
CA VAL A 269 17.09 -1.80 0.54
C VAL A 269 17.71 -1.64 -0.86
N LYS A 270 18.87 -0.96 -0.89
CA LYS A 270 19.62 -0.68 -2.13
C LYS A 270 20.71 -1.70 -2.38
N GLN A 271 21.37 -2.14 -1.31
CA GLN A 271 22.46 -3.11 -1.38
C GLN A 271 22.38 -4.05 -0.20
N ALA A 272 22.79 -5.29 -0.41
CA ALA A 272 23.16 -6.18 0.68
C ALA A 272 24.32 -7.05 0.27
N GLY A 273 25.14 -7.39 1.26
CA GLY A 273 26.14 -8.43 1.13
C GLY A 273 25.88 -9.55 2.12
N TRP A 274 26.08 -10.77 1.62
CA TRP A 274 26.05 -11.99 2.42
C TRP A 274 27.44 -12.29 2.96
N HIS A 275 27.50 -12.77 4.22
CA HIS A 275 28.75 -13.13 4.86
C HIS A 275 28.85 -14.61 5.16
N ASP A 276 27.95 -15.12 6.00
CA ASP A 276 28.00 -16.50 6.49
C ASP A 276 26.61 -16.97 6.91
N ARG A 277 26.45 -18.27 7.16
CA ARG A 277 25.23 -18.87 7.68
C ARG A 277 25.46 -19.45 9.06
N ILE A 278 24.69 -18.98 10.05
CA ILE A 278 24.67 -19.56 11.39
C ILE A 278 23.27 -20.10 11.68
N LEU A 279 23.14 -21.41 11.85
CA LEU A 279 21.85 -22.10 12.01
C LEU A 279 21.22 -21.92 13.40
N ILE A 280 21.94 -21.30 14.33
CA ILE A 280 21.48 -21.02 15.68
C ILE A 280 21.07 -19.55 15.72
N ALA A 281 19.90 -19.25 16.29
CA ALA A 281 19.46 -17.88 16.52
C ALA A 281 20.46 -17.18 17.44
N LEU A 282 21.14 -16.16 16.92
CA LEU A 282 22.11 -15.37 17.64
C LEU A 282 21.42 -14.27 18.41
N SER A 283 21.88 -14.06 19.63
CA SER A 283 21.57 -12.88 20.42
C SER A 283 22.46 -11.71 20.01
N HIS A 284 22.04 -10.48 20.34
CA HIS A 284 22.86 -9.28 20.10
C HIS A 284 24.28 -9.43 20.70
N CYS A 285 24.43 -10.11 21.85
CA CYS A 285 25.73 -10.31 22.49
C CYS A 285 26.71 -11.08 21.58
N GLU A 286 26.23 -12.10 20.90
CA GLU A 286 27.06 -12.94 20.02
C GLU A 286 27.29 -12.23 18.68
N LEU A 287 26.32 -11.45 18.22
CA LEU A 287 26.47 -10.60 17.05
C LEU A 287 27.50 -9.49 17.27
N ASP A 288 27.61 -8.95 18.48
CA ASP A 288 28.55 -7.87 18.84
C ASP A 288 30.02 -8.33 18.85
N GLU A 289 30.27 -9.64 18.89
CA GLU A 289 31.63 -10.21 18.74
C GLU A 289 32.10 -10.21 17.28
N LEU A 290 31.19 -10.04 16.31
CA LEU A 290 31.52 -9.99 14.89
C LEU A 290 32.13 -8.62 14.53
N PRO A 291 33.11 -8.58 13.63
CA PRO A 291 33.71 -7.32 13.21
C PRO A 291 32.66 -6.40 12.57
N PRO A 292 32.75 -5.08 12.78
CA PRO A 292 31.84 -4.12 12.17
C PRO A 292 32.03 -4.09 10.66
N MET A 293 30.95 -4.29 9.90
CA MET A 293 30.99 -4.30 8.43
C MET A 293 30.37 -3.04 7.80
N CYS A 294 29.41 -2.44 8.51
CA CYS A 294 28.94 -1.09 8.21
C CYS A 294 30.02 -0.05 8.54
N PRO A 295 30.31 0.88 7.63
CA PRO A 295 31.21 2.00 7.92
C PRO A 295 30.55 2.92 8.95
N ALA A 296 31.36 3.50 9.84
CA ALA A 296 30.88 4.17 11.05
C ALA A 296 30.01 5.41 10.81
N ASP A 297 30.06 5.96 9.59
CA ASP A 297 29.27 7.09 9.12
C ASP A 297 27.85 6.70 8.65
N LEU A 298 27.57 5.41 8.47
CA LEU A 298 26.26 4.88 8.05
C LEU A 298 25.49 4.18 9.19
N ILE A 299 25.93 4.33 10.43
CA ILE A 299 25.36 3.68 11.63
C ILE A 299 24.45 4.65 12.38
#